data_AF-A0A0Q7PW89-F1
#
_entry.id   AF-A0A0Q7PW89-F1
#
_cell.length_a   1.000
_cell.length_b   1.000
_cell.length_c   1.000
_cell.angle_alpha   90.00
_cell.angle_beta   90.00
_cell.angle_gamma   90.00
#
_symmetry.space_group_name_H-M   'P 1'
#
loop_
_entity.id
_entity.type
_entity.pdbx_description
1 polymer ?
#
loop_
_entity_poly.entity_id
_entity_poly.type
_entity_poly.pdbx_seq_one_letter_code
_entity_poly.pdbx_strand_id
1 'polypeptide(L)'
;MLSVRGPSRRYGLAVKLTEDEPGLNDDDALSLWVGRVARTHALLEYGVANVHHLLVRPGDDSPPANSAKSFSQLVSECRKRVSGSDAYLEIREPGVGALDGARDAGLARNRVVHDMWLPDPRGDDSGPQGWNTYRRLGDHPAPYSSAALQGLTHVIDAHTLLVRTRVRVSGLFMALYALSPPEGTRQKSPKGSVQDRYIALMNDRFTLSPNGDYNVA
;
A
#
# COMPACT_ATOMS: atom_id res chain seq x y z
N MET A 1 6.99 -21.06 22.78
CA MET A 1 6.27 -20.04 22.00
C MET A 1 7.29 -19.03 21.47
N LEU A 2 7.67 -19.14 20.19
CA LEU A 2 8.64 -18.25 19.56
C LEU A 2 7.90 -17.07 18.91
N SER A 3 8.09 -15.88 19.46
CA SER A 3 7.60 -14.63 18.87
C SER A 3 8.54 -14.21 17.75
N VAL A 4 8.13 -14.43 16.50
CA VAL A 4 8.84 -13.92 15.31
C VAL A 4 8.45 -12.45 15.13
N ARG A 5 9.18 -11.54 15.78
CA ARG A 5 9.16 -10.12 15.42
C ARG A 5 9.99 -9.93 14.15
N GLY A 6 9.32 -9.86 13.01
CA GLY A 6 9.95 -9.44 11.76
C GLY A 6 10.49 -8.00 11.87
N PRO A 7 11.57 -7.65 11.17
CA PRO A 7 12.14 -6.32 11.22
C PRO A 7 11.16 -5.29 10.65
N SER A 8 10.68 -4.38 11.51
CA SER A 8 9.96 -3.17 11.06
C SER A 8 10.95 -2.26 10.34
N ARG A 9 11.04 -2.40 9.01
CA ARG A 9 11.75 -1.43 8.17
C ARG A 9 10.95 -0.12 8.21
N ARG A 10 11.53 0.93 8.79
CA ARG A 10 11.00 2.29 8.67
C ARG A 10 11.28 2.78 7.25
N TYR A 11 10.22 3.00 6.48
CA TYR A 11 10.32 3.52 5.11
C TYR A 11 10.25 5.04 5.14
N GLY A 12 11.32 5.68 5.61
CA GLY A 12 11.42 7.13 5.59
C GLY A 12 11.72 7.64 4.18
N LEU A 13 10.70 8.11 3.46
CA LEU A 13 10.92 9.10 2.41
C LEU A 13 11.32 10.38 3.13
N ALA A 14 12.57 10.82 2.96
CA ALA A 14 13.01 12.12 3.46
C ALA A 14 12.31 13.22 2.64
N VAL A 15 11.04 13.47 2.95
CA VAL A 15 10.32 14.65 2.47
C VAL A 15 10.95 15.81 3.22
N LYS A 16 11.97 16.44 2.61
CA LYS A 16 12.30 17.82 2.95
C LYS A 16 11.07 18.63 2.56
N LEU A 17 10.32 19.09 3.55
CA LEU A 17 9.37 20.18 3.38
C LEU A 17 10.22 21.38 2.95
N THR A 18 10.36 21.58 1.65
CA THR A 18 11.05 22.74 1.08
C THR A 18 10.21 23.97 1.35
N GLU A 19 10.81 24.96 2.01
CA GLU A 19 10.22 26.18 2.57
C GLU A 19 9.64 27.18 1.53
N ASP A 20 9.42 26.78 0.26
CA ASP A 20 9.18 27.73 -0.85
C ASP A 20 7.88 27.53 -1.68
N GLU A 21 6.97 26.63 -1.30
CA GLU A 21 5.56 26.78 -1.69
C GLU A 21 4.84 27.59 -0.59
N PRO A 22 3.84 28.46 -0.89
CA PRO A 22 3.09 29.15 0.16
C PRO A 22 2.59 28.11 1.14
N GLY A 23 3.26 28.05 2.29
CA GLY A 23 3.35 26.83 3.08
C GLY A 23 1.96 26.45 3.54
N LEU A 24 1.45 25.32 3.07
CA LEU A 24 0.26 24.71 3.65
C LEU A 24 0.51 24.66 5.17
N ASN A 25 -0.43 25.19 5.94
CA ASN A 25 -0.38 24.94 7.37
C ASN A 25 -0.46 23.42 7.59
N ASP A 26 -0.03 22.95 8.76
CA ASP A 26 0.06 21.52 9.00
C ASP A 26 -1.29 20.80 8.91
N ASP A 27 -2.41 21.50 9.13
CA ASP A 27 -3.76 20.97 8.99
C ASP A 27 -4.11 20.68 7.52
N ASP A 28 -3.80 21.62 6.64
CA ASP A 28 -3.99 21.49 5.20
C ASP A 28 -3.04 20.41 4.64
N ALA A 29 -1.79 20.36 5.13
CA ALA A 29 -0.83 19.33 4.78
C ALA A 29 -1.32 17.93 5.20
N LEU A 30 -1.77 17.78 6.44
CA LEU A 30 -2.29 16.53 6.98
C LEU A 30 -3.53 16.04 6.22
N SER A 31 -4.50 16.93 5.98
CA SER A 31 -5.71 16.63 5.20
C SER A 31 -5.36 16.16 3.79
N LEU A 32 -4.41 16.84 3.15
CA LEU A 32 -3.87 16.45 1.85
C LEU A 32 -3.21 15.07 1.90
N TRP A 33 -2.40 14.77 2.92
CA TRP A 33 -1.73 13.48 3.06
C TRP A 33 -2.70 12.32 3.35
N VAL A 34 -3.74 12.55 4.15
CA VAL A 34 -4.82 11.57 4.35
C VAL A 34 -5.55 11.29 3.03
N GLY A 35 -5.87 12.34 2.25
CA GLY A 35 -6.42 12.18 0.90
C GLY A 35 -5.51 11.37 -0.03
N ARG A 36 -4.19 11.60 0.02
CA ARG A 36 -3.20 10.81 -0.73
C ARG A 36 -3.14 9.34 -0.30
N VAL A 37 -3.25 9.06 1.01
CA VAL A 37 -3.36 7.69 1.54
C VAL A 37 -4.58 6.99 0.97
N ALA A 38 -5.76 7.62 1.03
CA ALA A 38 -7.00 7.05 0.50
C ALA A 38 -6.92 6.78 -1.00
N ARG A 39 -6.43 7.76 -1.79
CA ARG A 39 -6.23 7.61 -3.23
C ARG A 39 -5.28 6.47 -3.57
N THR A 40 -4.13 6.39 -2.89
CA THR A 40 -3.12 5.36 -3.16
C THR A 40 -3.63 3.97 -2.77
N HIS A 41 -4.42 3.87 -1.69
CA HIS A 41 -5.08 2.63 -1.31
C HIS A 41 -6.07 2.15 -2.38
N ALA A 42 -6.90 3.02 -2.94
CA ALA A 42 -7.81 2.65 -4.03
C ALA A 42 -7.05 2.14 -5.28
N LEU A 43 -5.90 2.75 -5.60
CA LEU A 43 -5.03 2.27 -6.69
C LEU A 43 -4.39 0.90 -6.37
N LEU A 44 -4.05 0.65 -5.11
CA LEU A 44 -3.56 -0.66 -4.65
C LEU A 44 -4.66 -1.72 -4.74
N GLU A 45 -5.89 -1.41 -4.29
CA GLU A 45 -7.06 -2.29 -4.42
C GLU A 45 -7.28 -2.69 -5.88
N TYR A 46 -7.26 -1.71 -6.79
CA TYR A 46 -7.36 -1.96 -8.23
C TYR A 46 -6.23 -2.88 -8.74
N GLY A 47 -4.99 -2.64 -8.31
CA GLY A 47 -3.85 -3.50 -8.65
C GLY A 47 -4.03 -4.95 -8.19
N VAL A 48 -4.51 -5.16 -6.96
CA VAL A 48 -4.78 -6.51 -6.43
C VAL A 48 -5.95 -7.16 -7.17
N ALA A 49 -7.00 -6.41 -7.53
CA ALA A 49 -8.11 -6.93 -8.33
C ALA A 49 -7.64 -7.42 -9.72
N ASN A 50 -6.73 -6.70 -10.37
CA ASN A 50 -6.12 -7.14 -11.63
C ASN A 50 -5.29 -8.42 -11.46
N VAL A 51 -4.54 -8.54 -10.35
CA VAL A 51 -3.85 -9.80 -10.02
C VAL A 51 -4.84 -10.94 -9.83
N HIS A 52 -5.95 -10.71 -9.11
CA HIS A 52 -7.01 -11.71 -8.93
C HIS A 52 -7.56 -12.18 -10.27
N HIS A 53 -7.89 -11.25 -11.17
CA HIS A 53 -8.40 -11.57 -12.51
C HIS A 53 -7.46 -12.45 -13.33
N LEU A 54 -6.14 -12.26 -13.25
CA LEU A 54 -5.16 -13.11 -13.93
C LEU A 54 -5.01 -14.50 -13.30
N LEU A 55 -5.31 -14.63 -12.00
CA LEU A 55 -5.18 -15.89 -11.27
C LEU A 55 -6.44 -16.77 -11.34
N VAL A 56 -7.60 -16.19 -11.65
CA VAL A 56 -8.84 -16.94 -11.87
C VAL A 56 -8.80 -17.54 -13.28
N ARG A 57 -8.87 -18.88 -13.38
CA ARG A 57 -8.91 -19.56 -14.67
C ARG A 57 -10.31 -19.50 -15.28
N PRO A 58 -10.44 -19.49 -16.62
CA PRO A 58 -11.73 -19.73 -17.25
C PRO A 58 -12.31 -21.09 -16.79
N GLY A 59 -13.51 -21.07 -16.21
CA GLY A 59 -14.18 -22.27 -15.67
C GLY A 59 -14.02 -22.51 -14.16
N ASP A 60 -13.28 -21.68 -13.44
CA ASP A 60 -13.34 -21.66 -11.97
C ASP A 60 -14.67 -21.03 -11.53
N ASP A 61 -15.45 -21.70 -10.67
CA ASP A 61 -16.66 -21.17 -9.99
C ASP A 61 -16.36 -20.06 -8.96
N SER A 62 -15.22 -19.40 -9.12
CA SER A 62 -14.75 -18.39 -8.20
C SER A 62 -15.53 -17.10 -8.40
N PRO A 63 -16.14 -16.55 -7.34
CA PRO A 63 -16.88 -15.31 -7.48
C PRO A 63 -15.93 -14.21 -7.99
N PRO A 64 -16.41 -13.35 -8.90
CA PRO A 64 -15.58 -12.34 -9.56
C PRO A 64 -14.89 -11.43 -8.54
N ALA A 65 -13.76 -10.82 -8.92
CA ALA A 65 -13.06 -9.86 -8.07
C ALA A 65 -13.99 -8.75 -7.55
N ASN A 66 -14.99 -8.38 -8.36
CA ASN A 66 -15.99 -7.33 -8.08
C ASN A 66 -17.19 -7.82 -7.26
N SER A 67 -17.21 -9.08 -6.81
CA SER A 67 -18.12 -9.48 -5.73
C SER A 67 -17.79 -8.66 -4.48
N ALA A 68 -18.74 -8.47 -3.56
CA ALA A 68 -18.58 -7.67 -2.34
C ALA A 68 -17.59 -8.29 -1.33
N LYS A 69 -16.34 -8.50 -1.75
CA LYS A 69 -15.21 -8.99 -0.96
C LYS A 69 -14.48 -7.79 -0.38
N SER A 70 -14.11 -7.89 0.89
CA SER A 70 -13.17 -6.94 1.49
C SER A 70 -11.79 -7.05 0.83
N PHE A 71 -11.03 -5.96 0.84
CA PHE A 71 -9.64 -5.95 0.34
C PHE A 71 -8.78 -7.08 0.95
N SER A 72 -8.91 -7.31 2.26
CA SER A 72 -8.19 -8.40 2.96
C SER A 72 -8.57 -9.80 2.45
N GLN A 73 -9.84 -10.04 2.13
CA GLN A 73 -10.28 -11.30 1.54
C GLN A 73 -9.71 -11.48 0.12
N LEU A 74 -9.74 -10.42 -0.69
CA LEU A 74 -9.19 -10.42 -2.05
C LEU A 74 -7.68 -10.73 -2.04
N VAL A 75 -6.92 -10.07 -1.16
CA VAL A 75 -5.48 -10.33 -0.98
C VAL A 75 -5.23 -11.77 -0.53
N SER A 76 -5.99 -12.27 0.45
CA SER A 76 -5.87 -13.65 0.97
C SER A 76 -6.13 -14.69 -0.12
N GLU A 77 -7.12 -14.46 -0.98
CA GLU A 77 -7.41 -15.35 -2.10
C GLU A 77 -6.29 -15.36 -3.13
N CYS A 78 -5.80 -14.18 -3.55
CA CYS A 78 -4.65 -14.08 -4.45
C CYS A 78 -3.44 -14.82 -3.88
N ARG A 79 -3.18 -14.64 -2.58
CA ARG A 79 -2.06 -15.28 -1.88
C ARG A 79 -2.17 -16.80 -1.92
N LYS A 80 -3.34 -17.35 -1.61
CA LYS A 80 -3.60 -18.79 -1.68
C LYS A 80 -3.36 -19.34 -3.08
N ARG A 81 -3.84 -18.66 -4.12
CA ARG A 81 -3.67 -19.09 -5.52
C ARG A 81 -2.22 -19.04 -5.97
N VAL A 82 -1.49 -17.98 -5.65
CA VAL A 82 -0.05 -17.88 -5.98
C VAL A 82 0.74 -18.97 -5.25
N SER A 83 0.50 -19.18 -3.95
CA SER A 83 1.17 -20.22 -3.17
C SER A 83 0.89 -21.64 -3.67
N GLY A 84 -0.34 -21.92 -4.11
CA GLY A 84 -0.77 -23.26 -4.51
C GLY A 84 -0.51 -23.61 -5.98
N SER A 85 0.00 -22.68 -6.79
CA SER A 85 0.19 -22.89 -8.23
C SER A 85 1.64 -23.27 -8.55
N ASP A 86 1.84 -24.46 -9.10
CA ASP A 86 3.14 -24.93 -9.63
C ASP A 86 3.55 -24.24 -10.93
N ALA A 87 2.65 -23.51 -11.58
CA ALA A 87 2.96 -22.74 -12.78
C ALA A 87 3.83 -21.48 -12.51
N TYR A 88 3.96 -21.08 -11.23
CA TYR A 88 4.53 -19.80 -10.85
C TYR A 88 5.75 -19.92 -9.92
N LEU A 89 6.52 -21.02 -10.01
CA LEU A 89 7.59 -21.32 -9.05
C LEU A 89 8.56 -20.15 -8.83
N GLU A 90 9.00 -19.48 -9.88
CA GLU A 90 9.97 -18.38 -9.81
C GLU A 90 9.42 -17.11 -9.14
N ILE A 91 8.11 -16.88 -9.24
CA ILE A 91 7.46 -15.67 -8.72
C ILE A 91 6.61 -15.94 -7.47
N ARG A 92 6.52 -17.20 -7.03
CA ARG A 92 5.67 -17.63 -5.92
C ARG A 92 6.01 -16.89 -4.64
N GLU A 93 7.25 -16.99 -4.18
CA GLU A 93 7.68 -16.37 -2.92
C GLU A 93 7.69 -14.82 -3.01
N PRO A 94 8.28 -14.18 -4.04
CA PRO A 94 8.21 -12.74 -4.19
C PRO A 94 6.76 -12.22 -4.29
N GLY A 95 5.90 -12.93 -5.02
CA GLY A 95 4.49 -12.60 -5.20
C GLY A 95 3.70 -12.70 -3.90
N VAL A 96 3.89 -13.76 -3.11
CA VAL A 96 3.31 -13.89 -1.76
C VAL A 96 3.80 -12.73 -0.88
N GLY A 97 5.09 -12.41 -0.92
CA GLY A 97 5.64 -11.28 -0.16
C GLY A 97 5.02 -9.93 -0.56
N ALA A 98 4.75 -9.70 -1.85
CA ALA A 98 4.07 -8.50 -2.33
C ALA A 98 2.62 -8.42 -1.81
N LEU A 99 1.89 -9.54 -1.80
CA LEU A 99 0.52 -9.63 -1.30
C LEU A 99 0.44 -9.50 0.23
N ASP A 100 1.37 -10.07 0.98
CA ASP A 100 1.49 -9.84 2.42
C ASP A 100 1.77 -8.35 2.71
N GLY A 101 2.61 -7.70 1.89
CA GLY A 101 2.78 -6.25 1.91
C GLY A 101 1.48 -5.48 1.64
N ALA A 102 0.65 -5.92 0.68
CA ALA A 102 -0.65 -5.33 0.39
C ALA A 102 -1.58 -5.36 1.60
N ARG A 103 -1.66 -6.51 2.29
CA ARG A 103 -2.42 -6.63 3.53
C ARG A 103 -1.93 -5.65 4.59
N ASP A 104 -0.62 -5.61 4.83
CA ASP A 104 -0.03 -4.78 5.87
C ASP A 104 -0.22 -3.28 5.58
N ALA A 105 -0.12 -2.88 4.31
CA ALA A 105 -0.43 -1.51 3.87
C ALA A 105 -1.91 -1.14 4.03
N GLY A 106 -2.82 -2.10 3.79
CA GLY A 106 -4.25 -1.93 4.08
C GLY A 106 -4.54 -1.76 5.58
N LEU A 107 -3.85 -2.51 6.44
CA LEU A 107 -3.91 -2.32 7.88
C LEU A 107 -3.40 -0.94 8.31
N ALA A 108 -2.28 -0.48 7.72
CA ALA A 108 -1.76 0.87 7.99
C ALA A 108 -2.75 1.96 7.57
N ARG A 109 -3.40 1.81 6.39
CA ARG A 109 -4.48 2.71 5.97
C ARG A 109 -5.64 2.72 6.97
N ASN A 110 -6.06 1.55 7.44
CA ASN A 110 -7.17 1.46 8.40
C ASN A 110 -6.84 2.12 9.73
N ARG A 111 -5.57 2.05 10.18
CA ARG A 111 -5.11 2.81 11.34
C ARG A 111 -5.15 4.31 11.09
N VAL A 112 -4.65 4.79 9.95
CA VAL A 112 -4.77 6.21 9.59
C VAL A 112 -6.23 6.67 9.59
N VAL A 113 -7.16 5.89 9.02
CA VAL A 113 -8.59 6.25 9.07
C VAL A 113 -9.14 6.19 10.49
N HIS A 114 -8.84 5.14 11.26
CA HIS A 114 -9.35 5.00 12.62
C HIS A 114 -8.81 6.08 13.55
N ASP A 115 -7.49 6.26 13.58
CA ASP A 115 -6.79 7.17 14.48
C ASP A 115 -7.06 8.65 14.12
N MET A 116 -7.35 8.95 12.84
CA MET A 116 -7.57 10.32 12.40
C MET A 116 -9.03 10.69 12.20
N TRP A 117 -9.93 9.73 11.92
CA TRP A 117 -11.35 10.03 11.60
C TRP A 117 -12.36 9.48 12.61
N LEU A 118 -11.99 8.54 13.49
CA LEU A 118 -12.91 8.00 14.48
C LEU A 118 -12.55 8.49 15.89
N PRO A 119 -13.53 8.89 16.72
CA PRO A 119 -13.29 9.16 18.13
C PRO A 119 -12.77 7.88 18.81
N ASP A 120 -11.77 8.00 19.70
CA ASP A 120 -11.36 6.87 20.54
C ASP A 120 -12.53 6.52 21.49
N PRO A 121 -13.15 5.33 21.37
CA PRO A 121 -14.29 4.96 22.19
C PRO A 121 -13.91 4.68 23.65
N ARG A 122 -12.61 4.69 23.99
CA ARG A 122 -12.09 4.37 25.34
C ARG A 122 -11.35 5.54 25.99
N GLY A 123 -11.27 6.69 25.32
CA GLY A 123 -10.64 7.87 25.89
C GLY A 123 -11.54 8.48 26.96
N ASP A 124 -11.19 8.32 28.24
CA ASP A 124 -11.59 9.27 29.28
C ASP A 124 -11.24 10.68 28.79
N ASP A 125 -12.15 11.64 28.98
CA ASP A 125 -12.18 13.05 28.53
C ASP A 125 -10.95 13.94 28.89
N SER A 126 -9.77 13.37 29.10
CA SER A 126 -8.57 14.01 29.63
C SER A 126 -7.58 14.51 28.58
N GLY A 127 -7.87 14.38 27.28
CA GLY A 127 -7.03 14.94 26.22
C GLY A 127 -7.78 15.20 24.91
N PRO A 128 -7.37 16.19 24.09
CA PRO A 128 -8.00 16.43 22.81
C PRO A 128 -7.82 15.20 21.91
N GLN A 129 -8.94 14.62 21.47
CA GLN A 129 -8.97 13.49 20.54
C GLN A 129 -8.11 13.83 19.30
N GLY A 130 -7.49 12.84 18.67
CA GLY A 130 -6.60 13.05 17.51
C GLY A 130 -7.25 13.79 16.34
N TRP A 131 -8.58 13.87 16.27
CA TRP A 131 -9.30 14.71 15.30
C TRP A 131 -9.73 16.08 15.87
N ASN A 132 -9.87 16.21 17.20
CA ASN A 132 -10.24 17.45 17.91
C ASN A 132 -9.06 18.39 18.14
N THR A 133 -7.83 17.95 17.87
CA THR A 133 -6.66 18.85 17.85
C THR A 133 -6.71 19.84 16.67
N TYR A 134 -7.56 19.61 15.66
CA TYR A 134 -7.49 20.30 14.36
C TYR A 134 -8.79 20.97 13.90
N ARG A 135 -9.84 20.92 14.73
CA ARG A 135 -11.01 21.76 14.51
C ARG A 135 -10.57 23.18 14.88
N ARG A 136 -10.43 24.09 13.90
CA ARG A 136 -10.27 25.53 14.15
C ARG A 136 -11.29 25.94 15.22
N LEU A 137 -10.85 26.04 16.46
CA LEU A 137 -11.52 26.90 17.42
C LEU A 137 -11.23 28.29 16.86
N GLY A 138 -12.21 28.85 16.16
CA GLY A 138 -12.25 30.29 15.98
C GLY A 138 -11.91 30.91 17.33
N ASP A 139 -10.83 31.68 17.33
CA ASP A 139 -10.39 32.60 18.38
C ASP A 139 -9.38 32.13 19.44
N HIS A 140 -8.91 30.88 19.54
CA HIS A 140 -7.89 30.52 20.54
C HIS A 140 -6.64 29.84 19.96
N PRO A 141 -5.44 30.47 20.07
CA PRO A 141 -4.18 29.86 19.66
C PRO A 141 -3.78 28.82 20.71
N ALA A 142 -4.29 27.60 20.58
CA ALA A 142 -3.77 26.49 21.36
C ALA A 142 -2.32 26.22 20.94
N PRO A 143 -1.38 26.03 21.88
CA PRO A 143 0.02 25.77 21.54
C PRO A 143 0.11 24.48 20.73
N TYR A 144 0.80 24.60 19.59
CA TYR A 144 1.11 23.54 18.65
C TYR A 144 1.66 22.29 19.37
N SER A 145 0.87 21.21 19.38
CA SER A 145 1.24 20.02 20.15
C SER A 145 2.17 19.10 19.35
N SER A 146 3.16 18.51 20.02
CA SER A 146 4.05 17.49 19.45
C SER A 146 3.31 16.26 18.89
N ALA A 147 2.05 16.07 19.26
CA ALA A 147 1.16 15.04 18.71
C ALA A 147 0.82 15.26 17.22
N ALA A 148 0.79 16.52 16.75
CA ALA A 148 0.49 16.86 15.35
C ALA A 148 1.59 16.44 14.37
N LEU A 149 2.85 16.72 14.73
CA LEU A 149 4.03 16.27 13.97
C LEU A 149 4.14 14.74 13.91
N GLN A 150 3.78 14.06 15.01
CA GLN A 150 3.77 12.59 15.05
C GLN A 150 2.66 12.01 14.17
N GLY A 151 1.47 12.62 14.16
CA GLY A 151 0.38 12.28 13.26
C GLY A 151 0.75 12.43 11.79
N LEU A 152 1.33 13.58 11.40
CA LEU A 152 1.77 13.82 10.03
C LEU A 152 2.83 12.82 9.56
N THR A 153 3.84 12.55 10.40
CA THR A 153 4.88 11.55 10.10
C THR A 153 4.27 10.16 9.90
N HIS A 154 3.34 9.77 10.77
CA HIS A 154 2.65 8.49 10.67
C HIS A 154 1.86 8.35 9.35
N VAL A 155 1.15 9.39 8.93
CA VAL A 155 0.39 9.40 7.67
C VAL A 155 1.33 9.35 6.45
N ILE A 156 2.45 10.07 6.48
CA ILE A 156 3.46 10.04 5.41
C ILE A 156 4.11 8.65 5.29
N ASP A 157 4.42 8.01 6.42
CA ASP A 157 4.97 6.65 6.45
C ASP A 157 3.97 5.64 5.88
N ALA A 158 2.69 5.74 6.26
CA ALA A 158 1.61 4.90 5.72
C ALA A 158 1.43 5.10 4.21
N HIS A 159 1.48 6.35 3.74
CA HIS A 159 1.45 6.66 2.31
C HIS A 159 2.63 6.05 1.57
N THR A 160 3.85 6.21 2.10
CA THR A 160 5.07 5.65 1.50
C THR A 160 4.99 4.13 1.39
N LEU A 161 4.53 3.46 2.45
CA LEU A 161 4.30 2.02 2.44
C LEU A 161 3.29 1.61 1.36
N LEU A 162 2.19 2.36 1.20
CA LEU A 162 1.19 2.11 0.16
C LEU A 162 1.77 2.26 -1.25
N VAL A 163 2.53 3.32 -1.51
CA VAL A 163 3.16 3.55 -2.82
C VAL A 163 4.14 2.43 -3.16
N ARG A 164 5.04 2.07 -2.23
CA ARG A 164 5.98 0.95 -2.44
C ARG A 164 5.24 -0.34 -2.73
N THR A 165 4.22 -0.64 -1.92
CA THR A 165 3.43 -1.85 -2.06
C THR A 165 2.66 -1.91 -3.38
N ARG A 166 2.13 -0.78 -3.86
CA ARG A 166 1.52 -0.69 -5.18
C ARG A 166 2.51 -1.05 -6.29
N VAL A 167 3.74 -0.57 -6.22
CA VAL A 167 4.80 -0.93 -7.19
C VAL A 167 5.12 -2.43 -7.12
N ARG A 168 5.23 -3.00 -5.92
CA ARG A 168 5.45 -4.44 -5.71
C ARG A 168 4.33 -5.29 -6.32
N VAL A 169 3.07 -4.93 -6.07
CA VAL A 169 1.89 -5.59 -6.65
C VAL A 169 1.84 -5.43 -8.17
N SER A 170 2.24 -4.27 -8.71
CA SER A 170 2.39 -4.08 -10.15
C SER A 170 3.43 -5.03 -10.74
N GLY A 171 4.55 -5.27 -10.04
CA GLY A 171 5.54 -6.28 -10.44
C GLY A 171 4.93 -7.68 -10.55
N LEU A 172 4.12 -8.07 -9.56
CA LEU A 172 3.40 -9.35 -9.59
C LEU A 172 2.42 -9.43 -10.76
N PHE A 173 1.62 -8.39 -10.98
CA PHE A 173 0.69 -8.33 -12.11
C PHE A 173 1.42 -8.51 -13.45
N MET A 174 2.51 -7.77 -13.68
CA MET A 174 3.28 -7.85 -14.94
C MET A 174 3.93 -9.21 -15.13
N ALA A 175 4.44 -9.83 -14.05
CA ALA A 175 4.99 -11.18 -14.11
C ALA A 175 3.92 -12.22 -14.45
N LEU A 176 2.74 -12.15 -13.83
CA LEU A 176 1.62 -13.05 -14.15
C LEU A 176 1.14 -12.86 -15.58
N TYR A 177 1.02 -11.61 -16.04
CA TYR A 177 0.62 -11.29 -17.41
C TYR A 177 1.61 -11.85 -18.43
N ALA A 178 2.91 -11.74 -18.16
CA ALA A 178 3.95 -12.28 -19.02
C ALA A 178 3.97 -13.82 -19.09
N LEU A 179 3.51 -14.50 -18.03
CA LEU A 179 3.40 -15.95 -17.97
C LEU A 179 2.09 -16.48 -18.58
N SER A 180 1.08 -15.63 -18.73
CA SER A 180 -0.25 -15.97 -19.27
C SER A 180 -0.53 -15.23 -20.58
N PRO A 181 0.23 -15.48 -21.68
CA PRO A 181 -0.01 -14.79 -22.94
C PRO A 181 -1.39 -15.17 -23.51
N PRO A 182 -2.14 -14.22 -24.09
CA PRO A 182 -3.42 -14.51 -24.72
C PRO A 182 -3.25 -15.48 -25.89
N GLU A 183 -4.23 -16.39 -26.05
CA GLU A 183 -4.28 -17.36 -27.14
C GLU A 183 -4.01 -16.68 -28.50
N GLY A 184 -3.01 -17.19 -29.22
CA GLY A 184 -2.63 -16.69 -30.54
C GLY A 184 -1.38 -15.80 -30.59
N THR A 185 -0.95 -15.23 -29.48
CA THR A 185 0.31 -14.46 -29.40
C THR A 185 1.36 -15.23 -28.63
N ARG A 186 2.13 -16.07 -29.34
CA ARG A 186 3.37 -16.67 -28.81
C ARG A 186 4.43 -15.56 -28.69
N GLN A 187 4.24 -14.62 -27.77
CA GLN A 187 5.34 -13.77 -27.33
C GLN A 187 6.37 -14.69 -26.69
N LYS A 188 7.60 -14.66 -27.21
CA LYS A 188 8.76 -15.30 -26.58
C LYS A 188 8.73 -14.90 -25.10
N SER A 189 8.78 -15.89 -24.20
CA SER A 189 8.93 -15.66 -22.76
C SER A 189 9.90 -14.50 -22.55
N PRO A 190 9.60 -13.56 -21.65
CA PRO A 190 10.49 -12.44 -21.42
C PRO A 190 11.89 -12.99 -21.15
N LYS A 191 12.86 -12.66 -22.01
CA LYS A 191 14.26 -13.03 -21.79
C LYS A 191 14.63 -12.56 -20.37
N GLY A 192 15.36 -13.39 -19.62
CA GLY A 192 15.55 -13.31 -18.16
C GLY A 192 15.58 -11.90 -17.54
N SER A 193 16.19 -10.92 -18.21
CA SER A 193 16.24 -9.52 -17.76
C SER A 193 14.88 -8.86 -17.44
N VAL A 194 13.79 -9.22 -18.14
CA VAL A 194 12.48 -8.61 -17.89
C VAL A 194 11.77 -9.27 -16.71
N GLN A 195 11.89 -10.59 -16.57
CA GLN A 195 11.32 -11.33 -15.45
C GLN A 195 12.06 -10.99 -14.14
N ASP A 196 13.38 -10.88 -14.19
CA ASP A 196 14.24 -10.48 -13.07
C ASP A 196 13.84 -9.09 -12.56
N ARG A 197 13.49 -8.16 -13.46
CA ARG A 197 12.99 -6.83 -13.11
C ARG A 197 11.69 -6.92 -12.32
N TYR A 198 10.74 -7.76 -12.72
CA TYR A 198 9.48 -7.90 -11.98
C TYR A 198 9.67 -8.57 -10.62
N ILE A 199 10.58 -9.54 -10.53
CA ILE A 199 10.98 -10.15 -9.26
C ILE A 199 11.65 -9.12 -8.34
N ALA A 200 12.50 -8.25 -8.88
CA ALA A 200 13.11 -7.15 -8.13
C ALA A 200 12.05 -6.18 -7.59
N LEU A 201 11.04 -5.83 -8.40
CA LEU A 201 9.91 -5.02 -7.95
C LEU A 201 9.16 -5.69 -6.80
N MET A 202 8.76 -6.96 -6.93
CA MET A 202 8.04 -7.69 -5.86
C MET A 202 8.81 -7.74 -4.54
N ASN A 203 10.15 -7.87 -4.63
CA ASN A 203 11.08 -7.90 -3.52
C ASN A 203 11.48 -6.53 -2.97
N ASP A 204 10.82 -5.45 -3.41
CA ASP A 204 11.09 -4.10 -2.94
C ASP A 204 12.52 -3.58 -3.27
N ARG A 205 13.16 -4.15 -4.31
CA ARG A 205 14.50 -3.78 -4.78
C ARG A 205 14.42 -2.65 -5.81
N PHE A 206 13.83 -1.54 -5.40
CA PHE A 206 13.72 -0.32 -6.21
C PHE A 206 13.78 0.92 -5.33
N THR A 207 14.18 2.02 -5.94
CA THR A 207 14.15 3.36 -5.34
C THR A 207 12.87 4.07 -5.75
N LEU A 208 12.21 4.73 -4.80
CA LEU A 208 11.10 5.64 -5.08
C LEU A 208 11.60 7.08 -5.15
N SER A 209 11.21 7.77 -6.21
CA SER A 209 11.39 9.20 -6.36
C SER A 209 10.26 9.95 -5.65
N PRO A 210 10.46 11.22 -5.24
CA PRO A 210 9.43 12.03 -4.57
C PRO A 210 8.14 12.23 -5.40
N ASN A 211 8.24 12.21 -6.72
CA ASN A 211 7.10 12.32 -7.64
C ASN A 211 6.32 11.00 -7.82
N GLY A 212 6.74 9.91 -7.17
CA GLY A 212 6.11 8.60 -7.27
C GLY A 212 6.67 7.70 -8.37
N ASP A 213 7.66 8.16 -9.15
CA ASP A 213 8.38 7.32 -10.09
C ASP A 213 9.28 6.30 -9.36
N TYR A 214 9.64 5.22 -10.04
CA TYR A 214 10.52 4.20 -9.49
C TYR A 214 11.58 3.76 -10.48
N ASN A 215 12.75 3.40 -9.95
CA ASN A 215 13.85 2.83 -10.72
C ASN A 215 14.28 1.51 -10.09
N VAL A 216 14.46 0.49 -10.94
CA VAL A 216 15.01 -0.81 -10.55
C VAL A 216 16.51 -0.78 -10.83
N ALA A 217 17.31 -1.10 -9.82
CA ALA A 217 18.77 -1.16 -9.93
C ALA A 217 19.21 -2.46 -10.61
#